data_AF-A0A356P637-F1
#
_entry.id   AF-A0A356P637-F1
#
_cell.length_a   1.000
_cell.length_b   1.000
_cell.length_c   1.000
_cell.angle_alpha   90.00
_cell.angle_beta   90.00
_cell.angle_gamma   90.00
#
_symmetry.space_group_name_H-M   'P 1'
#
loop_
_entity.id
_entity.type
_entity.pdbx_description
1 polymer ?
#
loop_
_entity_poly.entity_id
_entity_poly.type
_entity_poly.pdbx_seq_one_letter_code
_entity_poly.pdbx_strand_id
1 'polypeptide(L)'
;MQRIQFDPEIIYVQKIYFFMFLATLTALSCAIIFWLLGLFFALLVLGIGLSVSYIAMLTKKTFSPPSKALTAQRMAHEISQDTRPVSIARFACQLYYYFHEPTQAISLLEKFLPSQDPLLCTTLADILLKEGKTKQALYILRENSFALDDPLLLATQGHVLLHIGKIREAANMYERSLLIAKQNGFPSSGAHWFTRKLLTLSYMASIHHTLADCYCLLEDLPSAKQQYRAGNLLLFDLSLWRHSIVRSL
;
A
#
# COMPACT_ATOMS: atom_id res chain seq x y z
N MET A 1 4.10 -23.55 -6.30
CA MET A 1 4.57 -22.28 -5.70
C MET A 1 3.35 -21.44 -5.36
N GLN A 2 3.06 -21.24 -4.07
CA GLN A 2 1.99 -20.33 -3.66
C GLN A 2 2.33 -18.91 -4.14
N ARG A 3 1.36 -18.25 -4.76
CA ARG A 3 1.52 -16.94 -5.37
C ARG A 3 1.55 -15.91 -4.24
N ILE A 4 2.66 -15.20 -4.06
CA ILE A 4 2.73 -14.09 -3.10
C ILE A 4 1.77 -13.01 -3.60
N GLN A 5 0.69 -12.80 -2.86
CA GLN A 5 -0.27 -11.74 -3.13
C GLN A 5 0.19 -10.51 -2.37
N PHE A 6 0.75 -9.55 -3.10
CA PHE A 6 1.11 -8.25 -2.53
C PHE A 6 -0.15 -7.48 -2.13
N ASP A 7 -0.04 -6.71 -1.06
CA ASP A 7 -1.09 -5.76 -0.69
C ASP A 7 -1.27 -4.75 -1.85
N PRO A 8 -2.52 -4.36 -2.17
CA PRO A 8 -2.83 -3.56 -3.35
C PRO A 8 -2.06 -2.23 -3.39
N GLU A 9 -1.67 -1.71 -2.22
CA GLU A 9 -0.92 -0.48 -2.09
C GLU A 9 0.49 -0.58 -2.65
N ILE A 10 1.14 -1.72 -2.39
CA ILE A 10 2.49 -1.99 -2.90
C ILE A 10 2.43 -2.23 -4.41
N ILE A 11 1.39 -2.91 -4.89
CA ILE A 11 1.18 -3.15 -6.33
C ILE A 11 1.07 -1.83 -7.09
N TYR A 12 0.31 -0.86 -6.58
CA TYR A 12 0.18 0.45 -7.21
C TYR A 12 1.54 1.13 -7.39
N VAL A 13 2.34 1.20 -6.32
CA VAL A 13 3.67 1.82 -6.37
C VAL A 13 4.59 1.12 -7.37
N GLN A 14 4.60 -0.22 -7.37
CA GLN A 14 5.39 -1.00 -8.33
C GLN A 14 4.96 -0.74 -9.79
N LYS A 15 3.66 -0.62 -10.05
CA LYS A 15 3.13 -0.28 -11.36
C LYS A 15 3.57 1.10 -11.82
N ILE A 16 3.53 2.11 -10.96
CA ILE A 16 4.01 3.45 -11.29
C ILE A 16 5.51 3.42 -11.62
N TYR A 17 6.32 2.71 -10.84
CA TYR A 17 7.75 2.56 -11.16
C TYR A 17 7.99 1.86 -12.49
N PHE A 18 7.22 0.82 -12.80
CA PHE A 18 7.29 0.13 -14.08
C PHE A 18 6.91 1.05 -15.24
N PHE A 19 5.85 1.84 -15.09
CA PHE A 19 5.48 2.86 -16.07
C PHE A 19 6.59 3.90 -16.27
N MET A 20 7.14 4.45 -15.18
CA MET A 20 8.22 5.43 -15.24
C MET A 20 9.46 4.87 -15.94
N PHE A 21 9.82 3.61 -15.68
CA PHE A 21 10.92 2.93 -16.37
C PHE A 21 10.68 2.81 -17.88
N LEU A 22 9.47 2.47 -18.32
CA LEU A 22 9.16 2.44 -19.75
C LEU A 22 9.09 3.83 -20.38
N ALA A 23 8.61 4.82 -19.62
CA ALA A 23 8.56 6.21 -20.05
C ALA A 23 9.95 6.82 -20.23
N THR A 24 10.95 6.47 -19.40
CA THR A 24 12.34 6.93 -19.60
C THR A 24 12.95 6.35 -20.87
N LEU A 25 12.71 5.07 -21.18
CA LEU A 25 13.12 4.46 -22.45
C LEU A 25 12.45 5.14 -23.66
N THR A 26 11.16 5.47 -23.52
CA THR A 26 10.41 6.22 -24.54
C THR A 26 10.99 7.61 -24.75
N ALA A 27 11.31 8.33 -23.66
CA ALA A 27 11.89 9.67 -23.73
C ALA A 27 13.28 9.66 -24.40
N LEU A 28 14.12 8.66 -24.11
CA LEU A 28 15.41 8.49 -24.76
C LEU A 28 15.26 8.21 -26.25
N SER A 29 14.31 7.36 -26.63
CA SER A 29 13.99 7.08 -28.04
C SER A 29 13.48 8.33 -28.76
N CYS A 30 12.64 9.13 -28.10
CA CYS A 30 12.15 10.41 -28.59
C CYS A 30 13.30 11.40 -28.85
N ALA A 31 14.25 11.52 -27.92
CA ALA A 31 15.41 12.40 -28.08
C ALA A 31 16.29 12.01 -29.28
N ILE A 32 16.50 10.71 -29.49
CA ILE A 32 17.24 10.19 -30.65
C ILE A 32 16.51 10.51 -31.95
N ILE A 33 15.19 10.31 -32.01
CA ILE A 33 14.40 10.58 -33.21
C ILE A 33 14.28 12.09 -33.49
N PHE A 34 14.18 12.91 -32.45
CA PHE A 34 14.23 14.37 -32.59
C PHE A 34 15.51 14.81 -33.29
N TRP A 35 16.64 14.24 -32.88
CA TRP A 35 17.94 14.53 -33.47
C TRP A 35 18.05 14.07 -34.94
N LEU A 36 17.48 12.91 -35.28
CA LEU A 36 17.65 12.30 -36.60
C LEU A 36 16.61 12.74 -37.64
N LEU A 37 15.35 12.88 -37.23
CA LEU A 37 14.19 12.98 -38.12
C LEU A 37 13.34 14.22 -37.85
N GLY A 38 13.66 14.98 -36.79
CA GLY A 38 12.97 16.21 -36.42
C GLY A 38 11.78 16.03 -35.48
N LEU A 39 11.18 17.17 -35.09
CA LEU A 39 10.21 17.26 -34.01
C LEU A 39 8.93 16.45 -34.23
N PHE A 40 8.40 16.43 -35.45
CA PHE A 40 7.13 15.78 -35.74
C PHE A 40 7.17 14.27 -35.44
N PHE A 41 8.20 13.57 -35.93
CA PHE A 41 8.37 12.14 -35.67
C PHE A 41 8.68 11.86 -34.20
N ALA A 42 9.44 12.74 -33.54
CA ALA A 42 9.72 12.62 -32.11
C ALA A 42 8.45 12.67 -31.25
N LEU A 43 7.54 13.62 -31.54
CA LEU A 43 6.26 13.74 -30.84
C LEU A 43 5.36 12.52 -31.07
N LEU A 44 5.33 11.96 -32.29
CA LEU A 44 4.59 10.72 -32.57
C LEU A 44 5.13 9.54 -31.75
N VAL A 45 6.46 9.36 -31.70
CA VAL A 45 7.09 8.30 -30.91
C VAL A 45 6.83 8.49 -29.42
N LEU A 46 6.89 9.72 -28.93
CA LEU A 46 6.57 10.03 -27.55
C LEU A 46 5.12 9.65 -27.21
N GLY A 47 4.16 10.06 -28.05
CA GLY A 47 2.75 9.74 -27.86
C GLY A 47 2.48 8.23 -27.85
N ILE A 48 2.94 7.53 -28.89
CA ILE A 48 2.76 6.07 -29.01
C ILE A 48 3.47 5.34 -27.86
N GLY A 49 4.71 5.70 -27.56
CA GLY A 49 5.49 5.03 -26.52
C GLY A 49 4.90 5.22 -25.12
N LEU A 50 4.36 6.40 -24.80
CA LEU A 50 3.64 6.63 -23.55
C LEU A 50 2.35 5.82 -23.49
N SER A 51 1.58 5.75 -24.58
CA SER A 51 0.37 4.91 -24.64
C SER A 51 0.68 3.42 -24.44
N VAL A 52 1.71 2.90 -25.11
CA VAL A 52 2.16 1.51 -24.96
C VAL A 52 2.64 1.25 -23.53
N SER A 53 3.42 2.17 -22.96
CA SER A 53 3.91 2.08 -21.56
C SER A 53 2.74 2.02 -20.58
N TYR A 54 1.71 2.83 -20.78
CA TYR A 54 0.52 2.84 -19.94
C TYR A 54 -0.26 1.52 -20.05
N ILE A 55 -0.51 1.03 -21.27
CA ILE A 55 -1.19 -0.27 -21.48
C ILE A 55 -0.38 -1.42 -20.87
N ALA A 56 0.94 -1.41 -21.00
CA ALA A 56 1.82 -2.39 -20.38
C ALA A 56 1.72 -2.36 -18.85
N MET A 57 1.62 -1.18 -18.25
CA MET A 57 1.39 -1.04 -16.81
C MET A 57 0.03 -1.62 -16.38
N LEU A 58 -1.06 -1.31 -17.10
CA LEU A 58 -2.40 -1.81 -16.79
C LEU A 58 -2.48 -3.34 -16.86
N THR A 59 -1.79 -3.95 -17.82
CA THR A 59 -1.78 -5.40 -18.04
C THR A 59 -0.89 -6.15 -17.04
N LYS A 60 0.07 -5.48 -16.41
CA LYS A 60 1.00 -6.10 -15.47
C LYS A 60 0.33 -6.36 -14.11
N LYS A 61 -0.15 -7.59 -13.90
CA LYS A 61 -0.82 -7.99 -12.64
C LYS A 61 0.12 -8.47 -11.53
N THR A 62 1.33 -8.90 -11.89
CA THR A 62 2.26 -9.54 -10.94
C THR A 62 3.68 -9.04 -11.14
N PHE A 63 4.36 -8.75 -10.02
CA PHE A 63 5.78 -8.44 -9.98
C PHE A 63 6.51 -9.61 -9.34
N SER A 64 7.62 -10.04 -9.97
CA SER A 64 8.44 -11.10 -9.40
C SER A 64 9.13 -10.57 -8.14
N PRO A 65 9.08 -11.32 -7.02
CA PRO A 65 9.82 -10.93 -5.83
C PRO A 65 11.33 -10.94 -6.10
N PRO A 66 12.12 -10.11 -5.41
CA PRO A 66 13.57 -10.22 -5.45
C PRO A 66 14.04 -11.61 -4.99
N SER A 67 15.20 -12.06 -5.49
CA SER A 67 15.74 -13.37 -5.12
C SER A 67 15.98 -13.46 -3.61
N LYS A 68 15.64 -14.60 -3.00
CA LYS A 68 15.76 -14.81 -1.54
C LYS A 68 17.15 -14.47 -1.01
N ALA A 69 18.21 -14.84 -1.74
CA ALA A 69 19.60 -14.57 -1.37
C ALA A 69 19.94 -13.08 -1.37
N LEU A 70 19.51 -12.34 -2.40
CA LEU A 70 19.75 -10.89 -2.47
C LEU A 70 18.95 -10.16 -1.37
N THR A 71 17.73 -10.60 -1.10
CA THR A 71 16.90 -10.06 -0.01
C THR A 71 17.54 -10.35 1.35
N ALA A 72 17.97 -11.58 1.62
CA ALA A 72 18.75 -11.99 2.79
C ALA A 72 19.97 -11.09 3.02
N GLN A 73 20.75 -10.86 1.97
CA GLN A 73 21.95 -10.02 2.03
C GLN A 73 21.62 -8.56 2.35
N ARG A 74 20.63 -7.97 1.67
CA ARG A 74 20.20 -6.58 1.92
C ARG A 74 19.65 -6.40 3.33
N MET A 75 18.89 -7.38 3.81
CA MET A 75 18.34 -7.40 5.16
C MET A 75 19.43 -7.44 6.24
N ALA A 76 20.39 -8.37 6.12
CA ALA A 76 21.50 -8.47 7.06
C ALA A 76 22.31 -7.17 7.10
N HIS A 77 22.51 -6.55 5.93
CA HIS A 77 23.18 -5.26 5.83
C HIS A 77 22.38 -4.14 6.53
N GLU A 78 21.09 -3.97 6.23
CA GLU A 78 20.25 -2.92 6.84
C GLU A 78 20.15 -3.07 8.36
N ILE A 79 19.95 -4.28 8.89
CA ILE A 79 19.89 -4.51 10.36
C ILE A 79 21.23 -4.19 11.01
N SER A 80 22.35 -4.54 10.37
CA SER A 80 23.67 -4.27 10.92
C SER A 80 23.99 -2.78 11.01
N GLN A 81 23.33 -1.95 10.20
CA GLN A 81 23.55 -0.51 10.13
C GLN A 81 22.49 0.33 10.84
N ASP A 82 21.26 -0.19 10.96
CA ASP A 82 20.12 0.59 11.40
C ASP A 82 19.16 -0.23 12.27
N THR A 83 19.22 -0.02 13.58
CA THR A 83 18.36 -0.66 14.57
C THR A 83 17.06 0.09 14.84
N ARG A 84 16.70 1.09 14.00
CA ARG A 84 15.44 1.82 14.16
C ARG A 84 14.23 0.89 13.98
N PRO A 85 13.13 1.12 14.72
CA PRO A 85 11.90 0.32 14.64
C PRO A 85 11.37 0.13 13.21
N VAL A 86 11.48 1.16 12.37
CA VAL A 86 11.07 1.12 10.96
C VAL A 86 11.84 0.07 10.15
N SER A 87 13.15 -0.05 10.37
CA SER A 87 13.99 -1.03 9.64
C SER A 87 13.69 -2.45 10.11
N ILE A 88 13.36 -2.62 11.39
CA ILE A 88 12.89 -3.89 11.96
C ILE A 88 11.51 -4.28 11.39
N ALA A 89 10.59 -3.33 11.28
CA ALA A 89 9.28 -3.54 10.67
C ALA A 89 9.40 -4.02 9.21
N ARG A 90 10.26 -3.38 8.41
CA ARG A 90 10.55 -3.83 7.04
C ARG A 90 11.08 -5.26 6.99
N PHE A 91 12.00 -5.60 7.88
CA PHE A 91 12.56 -6.94 7.95
C PHE A 91 11.52 -8.00 8.35
N ALA A 92 10.68 -7.69 9.34
CA ALA A 92 9.62 -8.60 9.75
C ALA A 92 8.58 -8.82 8.63
N CYS A 93 8.20 -7.76 7.89
CA CYS A 93 7.41 -7.90 6.66
C CYS A 93 8.06 -8.87 5.67
N GLN A 94 9.38 -8.78 5.49
CA GLN A 94 10.09 -9.65 4.56
C GLN A 94 10.08 -11.11 5.02
N LEU A 95 10.37 -11.37 6.30
CA LEU A 95 10.26 -12.70 6.91
C LEU A 95 8.86 -13.31 6.68
N TYR A 96 7.82 -12.53 6.95
CA TYR A 96 6.45 -12.96 6.79
C TYR A 96 6.11 -13.28 5.32
N TYR A 97 6.23 -12.28 4.42
CA TYR A 97 5.74 -12.42 3.05
C TYR A 97 6.63 -13.26 2.13
N TYR A 98 7.96 -13.14 2.23
CA TYR A 98 8.88 -13.78 1.28
C TYR A 98 9.43 -15.12 1.77
N PHE A 99 9.61 -15.25 3.08
CA PHE A 99 10.16 -16.48 3.67
C PHE A 99 9.08 -17.38 4.26
N HIS A 100 7.86 -16.87 4.45
CA HIS A 100 6.75 -17.58 5.09
C HIS A 100 7.11 -18.03 6.52
N GLU A 101 7.77 -17.12 7.24
CA GLU A 101 8.23 -17.33 8.61
C GLU A 101 7.49 -16.39 9.59
N PRO A 102 6.17 -16.59 9.80
CA PRO A 102 5.35 -15.67 10.58
C PRO A 102 5.73 -15.63 12.06
N THR A 103 6.13 -16.76 12.63
CA THR A 103 6.53 -16.86 14.04
C THR A 103 7.78 -16.03 14.34
N GLN A 104 8.76 -16.07 13.43
CA GLN A 104 10.00 -15.29 13.54
C GLN A 104 9.73 -13.80 13.36
N ALA A 105 8.88 -13.44 12.40
CA ALA A 105 8.46 -12.05 12.18
C ALA A 105 7.74 -11.48 13.41
N ILE A 106 6.77 -12.21 13.97
CA ILE A 106 6.03 -11.82 15.18
C ILE A 106 6.99 -11.67 16.37
N SER A 107 7.80 -12.69 16.65
CA SER A 107 8.74 -12.68 17.78
C SER A 107 9.72 -11.51 17.71
N LEU A 108 10.16 -11.15 16.50
CA LEU A 108 11.02 -9.99 16.33
C LEU A 108 10.28 -8.68 16.64
N LEU A 109 9.08 -8.47 16.09
CA LEU A 109 8.33 -7.23 16.30
C LEU A 109 7.92 -7.04 17.76
N GLU A 110 7.52 -8.12 18.44
CA GLU A 110 7.14 -8.08 19.86
C GLU A 110 8.27 -7.56 20.75
N LYS A 111 9.54 -7.87 20.44
CA LYS A 111 10.71 -7.35 21.19
C LYS A 111 10.83 -5.84 21.14
N PHE A 112 10.29 -5.21 20.11
CA PHE A 112 10.38 -3.77 19.87
C PHE A 112 9.05 -3.05 20.06
N LEU A 113 8.02 -3.73 20.57
CA LEU A 113 6.73 -3.14 20.90
C LEU A 113 6.82 -1.96 21.90
N PRO A 114 7.73 -1.95 22.90
CA PRO A 114 7.90 -0.80 23.80
C PRO A 114 8.27 0.51 23.12
N SER A 115 8.76 0.48 21.86
CA SER A 115 9.04 1.70 21.09
C SER A 115 7.79 2.50 20.74
N GLN A 116 6.61 1.87 20.80
CA GLN A 116 5.31 2.43 20.39
C GLN A 116 5.31 3.02 18.98
N ASP A 117 6.25 2.61 18.11
CA ASP A 117 6.31 3.04 16.72
C ASP A 117 5.04 2.58 15.96
N PRO A 118 4.27 3.50 15.35
CA PRO A 118 3.02 3.16 14.67
C PRO A 118 3.22 2.13 13.55
N LEU A 119 4.27 2.27 12.74
CA LEU A 119 4.53 1.38 11.62
C LEU A 119 4.86 -0.04 12.08
N LEU A 120 5.64 -0.17 13.15
CA LEU A 120 5.93 -1.46 13.78
C LEU A 120 4.64 -2.12 14.30
N CYS A 121 3.82 -1.37 15.01
CA CYS A 121 2.58 -1.88 15.60
C CYS A 121 1.57 -2.30 14.53
N THR A 122 1.43 -1.52 13.45
CA THR A 122 0.53 -1.84 12.34
C THR A 122 1.01 -3.09 11.60
N THR A 123 2.32 -3.19 11.35
CA THR A 123 2.94 -4.38 10.73
C THR A 123 2.68 -5.63 11.57
N LEU A 124 2.89 -5.56 12.88
CA LEU A 124 2.62 -6.69 13.77
C LEU A 124 1.14 -7.07 13.77
N ALA A 125 0.25 -6.08 13.84
CA ALA A 125 -1.18 -6.33 13.82
C ALA A 125 -1.66 -6.97 12.51
N ASP A 126 -1.13 -6.54 11.36
CA ASP A 126 -1.45 -7.13 10.06
C ASP A 126 -0.99 -8.59 9.97
N ILE A 127 0.22 -8.88 10.42
CA ILE A 127 0.74 -10.26 10.48
C ILE A 127 -0.15 -11.10 11.41
N LEU A 128 -0.46 -10.61 12.62
CA LEU A 128 -1.31 -11.31 13.57
C LEU A 128 -2.72 -11.55 13.02
N LEU A 129 -3.29 -10.58 12.30
CA LEU A 129 -4.60 -10.71 11.67
C LEU A 129 -4.61 -11.85 10.64
N LYS A 130 -3.57 -11.91 9.79
CA LYS A 130 -3.44 -12.98 8.77
C LYS A 130 -3.20 -14.36 9.39
N GLU A 131 -2.58 -14.43 10.56
CA GLU A 131 -2.45 -15.65 11.38
C GLU A 131 -3.71 -15.97 12.21
N GLY A 132 -4.81 -15.21 12.04
CA GLY A 132 -6.06 -15.43 12.77
C GLY A 132 -6.04 -14.98 14.25
N LYS A 133 -4.96 -14.33 14.70
CA LYS A 133 -4.77 -13.82 16.07
C LYS A 133 -5.42 -12.43 16.25
N THR A 134 -6.68 -12.30 15.83
CA THR A 134 -7.38 -11.01 15.72
C THR A 134 -7.50 -10.25 17.05
N LYS A 135 -7.71 -10.95 18.17
CA LYS A 135 -7.79 -10.33 19.51
C LYS A 135 -6.46 -9.70 19.93
N GLN A 136 -5.35 -10.39 19.65
CA GLN A 136 -4.01 -9.90 19.97
C GLN A 136 -3.67 -8.68 19.10
N ALA A 137 -4.01 -8.72 17.80
CA ALA A 137 -3.85 -7.59 16.90
C ALA A 137 -4.59 -6.33 17.42
N LEU A 138 -5.86 -6.48 17.80
CA LEU A 138 -6.66 -5.35 18.30
C LEU A 138 -6.11 -4.80 19.63
N TYR A 139 -5.65 -5.67 20.53
CA TYR A 139 -5.06 -5.26 21.80
C TYR A 139 -3.82 -4.41 21.58
N ILE A 140 -2.87 -4.88 20.77
CA ILE A 140 -1.63 -4.17 20.47
C ILE A 140 -1.89 -2.79 19.87
N LEU A 141 -2.86 -2.69 18.95
CA LEU A 141 -3.20 -1.41 18.32
C LEU A 141 -3.83 -0.41 19.28
N ARG A 142 -4.61 -0.89 20.27
CA ARG A 142 -5.30 -0.03 21.24
C ARG A 142 -4.41 0.44 22.39
N GLU A 143 -3.42 -0.37 22.77
CA GLU A 143 -2.46 -0.03 23.82
C GLU A 143 -1.37 0.95 23.34
N ASN A 144 -1.28 1.22 22.04
CA ASN A 144 -0.36 2.21 21.51
C ASN A 144 -0.77 3.64 21.94
N SER A 145 0.17 4.46 22.41
CA SER A 145 -0.15 5.84 22.85
C SER A 145 -0.73 6.72 21.75
N PHE A 146 -0.43 6.42 20.49
CA PHE A 146 -0.93 7.13 19.31
C PHE A 146 -2.16 6.46 18.67
N ALA A 147 -2.78 5.49 19.35
CA ALA A 147 -3.89 4.68 18.83
C ALA A 147 -5.06 5.47 18.24
N LEU A 148 -5.27 6.71 18.71
CA LEU A 148 -6.36 7.58 18.27
C LEU A 148 -5.91 8.74 17.37
N ASP A 149 -4.61 8.97 17.24
CA ASP A 149 -4.06 10.17 16.61
C ASP A 149 -3.15 9.87 15.42
N ASP A 150 -2.72 8.62 15.25
CA ASP A 150 -2.00 8.18 14.06
C ASP A 150 -2.96 7.58 13.01
N PRO A 151 -2.93 8.09 11.76
CA PRO A 151 -3.86 7.64 10.74
C PRO A 151 -3.60 6.20 10.29
N LEU A 152 -2.37 5.69 10.38
CA LEU A 152 -2.07 4.31 10.02
C LEU A 152 -2.63 3.35 11.07
N LEU A 153 -2.41 3.64 12.36
CA LEU A 153 -2.99 2.85 13.46
C LEU A 153 -4.51 2.81 13.38
N LEU A 154 -5.17 3.95 13.14
CA LEU A 154 -6.62 4.01 12.95
C LEU A 154 -7.09 3.16 11.77
N ALA A 155 -6.42 3.24 10.61
CA ALA A 155 -6.78 2.42 9.46
C ALA A 155 -6.64 0.92 9.78
N THR A 156 -5.53 0.50 10.41
CA THR A 156 -5.31 -0.89 10.79
C THR A 156 -6.32 -1.36 11.85
N GLN A 157 -6.69 -0.53 12.82
CA GLN A 157 -7.80 -0.84 13.74
C GLN A 157 -9.11 -1.03 12.98
N GLY A 158 -9.40 -0.17 11.99
CA GLY A 158 -10.53 -0.33 11.08
C GLY A 158 -10.54 -1.69 10.38
N HIS A 159 -9.39 -2.13 9.86
CA HIS A 159 -9.26 -3.45 9.22
C HIS A 159 -9.54 -4.60 10.19
N VAL A 160 -8.98 -4.53 11.40
CA VAL A 160 -9.20 -5.54 12.43
C VAL A 160 -10.67 -5.58 12.88
N LEU A 161 -11.30 -4.42 13.07
CA LEU A 161 -12.72 -4.28 13.44
C LEU A 161 -13.65 -4.82 12.35
N LEU A 162 -13.35 -4.52 11.09
CA LEU A 162 -14.09 -5.04 9.93
C LEU A 162 -14.02 -6.57 9.89
N HIS A 163 -12.84 -7.15 10.13
CA HIS A 163 -12.64 -8.60 10.16
C HIS A 163 -13.46 -9.31 11.26
N ILE A 164 -13.77 -8.64 12.36
CA ILE A 164 -14.63 -9.18 13.43
C ILE A 164 -16.10 -8.75 13.31
N GLY A 165 -16.50 -8.20 12.15
CA GLY A 165 -17.89 -7.84 11.85
C GLY A 165 -18.38 -6.55 12.49
N LYS A 166 -17.50 -5.76 13.12
CA LYS A 166 -17.86 -4.47 13.74
C LYS A 166 -17.84 -3.35 12.70
N ILE A 167 -18.73 -3.44 11.71
CA ILE A 167 -18.72 -2.61 10.51
C ILE A 167 -18.78 -1.11 10.82
N ARG A 168 -19.68 -0.71 11.73
CA ARG A 168 -19.86 0.71 12.09
C ARG A 168 -18.66 1.29 12.82
N GLU A 169 -18.05 0.51 13.72
CA GLU A 169 -16.81 0.93 14.40
C GLU A 169 -15.65 1.03 13.41
N ALA A 170 -15.55 0.10 12.46
CA ALA A 170 -14.55 0.11 11.40
C ALA A 170 -14.69 1.36 10.50
N ALA A 171 -15.91 1.68 10.06
CA ALA A 171 -16.20 2.89 9.28
C ALA A 171 -15.71 4.16 10.00
N ASN A 172 -16.04 4.31 11.29
CA ASN A 172 -15.60 5.45 12.10
C ASN A 172 -14.06 5.55 12.17
N MET A 173 -13.35 4.42 12.30
CA MET A 173 -11.88 4.43 12.32
C MET A 173 -11.29 4.87 10.98
N TYR A 174 -11.85 4.41 9.86
CA TYR A 174 -11.42 4.82 8.52
C TYR A 174 -11.70 6.30 8.24
N GLU A 175 -12.87 6.81 8.62
CA GLU A 175 -13.20 8.24 8.49
C GLU A 175 -12.20 9.11 9.25
N ARG A 176 -11.91 8.75 10.51
CA ARG A 176 -10.95 9.46 11.34
C ARG A 176 -9.53 9.37 10.76
N SER A 177 -9.14 8.19 10.27
CA SER A 177 -7.86 8.00 9.59
C SER A 177 -7.71 8.94 8.39
N LEU A 178 -8.70 9.00 7.50
CA LEU A 178 -8.69 9.87 6.33
C LEU A 178 -8.63 11.36 6.71
N LEU A 179 -9.36 11.76 7.75
CA LEU A 179 -9.36 13.14 8.24
C LEU A 179 -7.95 13.55 8.71
N ILE A 180 -7.30 12.72 9.53
CA ILE A 180 -5.96 12.99 10.06
C ILE A 180 -4.92 12.91 8.95
N ALA A 181 -5.00 11.89 8.07
CA ALA A 181 -4.08 11.73 6.95
C ALA A 181 -4.11 12.92 5.98
N LYS A 182 -5.28 13.56 5.79
CA LYS A 182 -5.39 14.76 4.97
C LYS A 182 -4.65 15.96 5.56
N GLN A 183 -4.59 16.06 6.89
CA GLN A 183 -3.94 17.16 7.61
C GLN A 183 -2.43 16.90 7.77
N ASN A 184 -2.06 15.69 8.19
CA ASN A 184 -0.72 15.37 8.68
C ASN A 184 0.03 14.36 7.80
N GLY A 185 -0.65 13.68 6.88
CA GLY A 185 -0.09 12.56 6.11
C GLY A 185 0.02 11.28 6.93
N PHE A 186 0.47 10.19 6.27
CA PHE A 186 0.81 8.94 6.93
C PHE A 186 2.25 8.96 7.47
N PRO A 187 2.57 8.18 8.52
CA PRO A 187 3.92 8.07 9.04
C PRO A 187 4.93 7.65 7.96
N SER A 188 6.13 8.19 8.06
CA SER A 188 7.20 7.96 7.08
C SER A 188 7.80 6.56 7.25
N SER A 189 7.77 5.75 6.20
CA SER A 189 8.42 4.43 6.16
C SER A 189 9.94 4.46 5.93
N GLY A 190 10.53 5.67 5.92
CA GLY A 190 11.93 5.90 5.54
C GLY A 190 12.19 5.85 4.04
N ALA A 191 11.15 5.67 3.22
CA ALA A 191 11.25 5.66 1.76
C ALA A 191 11.55 7.06 1.19
N HIS A 192 12.09 7.09 -0.02
CA HIS A 192 12.30 8.32 -0.79
C HIS A 192 10.98 9.12 -0.90
N TRP A 193 11.07 10.46 -0.91
CA TRP A 193 9.90 11.34 -0.81
C TRP A 193 8.83 11.05 -1.87
N PHE A 194 9.24 10.69 -3.09
CA PHE A 194 8.34 10.33 -4.19
C PHE A 194 7.59 9.02 -3.89
N THR A 195 8.30 7.98 -3.45
CA THR A 195 7.70 6.71 -3.02
C THR A 195 6.72 6.94 -1.87
N ARG A 196 7.10 7.79 -0.91
CA ARG A 196 6.24 8.15 0.21
C ARG A 196 4.93 8.79 -0.26
N LYS A 197 4.99 9.71 -1.22
CA LYS A 197 3.78 10.33 -1.80
C LYS A 197 2.90 9.31 -2.51
N LEU A 198 3.48 8.40 -3.31
CA LEU A 198 2.72 7.35 -3.98
C LEU A 198 2.06 6.40 -2.97
N LEU A 199 2.80 5.99 -1.92
CA LEU A 199 2.26 5.16 -0.83
C LEU A 199 1.12 5.87 -0.11
N THR A 200 1.27 7.15 0.23
CA THR A 200 0.19 7.95 0.85
C THR A 200 -1.07 7.95 0.00
N LEU A 201 -0.95 8.23 -1.30
CA LEU A 201 -2.09 8.20 -2.22
C LEU A 201 -2.74 6.81 -2.25
N SER A 202 -1.90 5.77 -2.27
CA SER A 202 -2.37 4.39 -2.30
C SER A 202 -3.10 3.97 -1.02
N TYR A 203 -2.57 4.34 0.15
CA TYR A 203 -3.23 4.08 1.43
C TYR A 203 -4.56 4.81 1.51
N MET A 204 -4.60 6.11 1.14
CA MET A 204 -5.85 6.86 1.11
C MET A 204 -6.88 6.21 0.17
N ALA A 205 -6.46 5.77 -1.03
CA ALA A 205 -7.34 5.09 -1.96
C ALA A 205 -7.90 3.78 -1.39
N SER A 206 -7.04 2.97 -0.76
CA SER A 206 -7.43 1.71 -0.12
C SER A 206 -8.41 1.91 1.03
N ILE A 207 -8.19 2.94 1.86
CA ILE A 207 -9.10 3.29 2.96
C ILE A 207 -10.43 3.80 2.40
N HIS A 208 -10.44 4.66 1.39
CA HIS A 208 -11.67 5.10 0.72
C HIS A 208 -12.46 3.91 0.15
N HIS A 209 -11.80 2.98 -0.52
CA HIS A 209 -12.42 1.76 -1.05
C HIS A 209 -13.00 0.88 0.06
N THR A 210 -12.26 0.66 1.14
CA THR A 210 -12.72 -0.17 2.25
C THR A 210 -13.84 0.51 3.05
N LEU A 211 -13.79 1.84 3.20
CA LEU A 211 -14.88 2.62 3.79
C LEU A 211 -16.14 2.57 2.91
N ALA A 212 -15.98 2.60 1.58
CA ALA A 212 -17.09 2.39 0.66
C ALA A 212 -17.72 1.00 0.84
N ASP A 213 -16.89 -0.04 0.98
CA ASP A 213 -17.35 -1.39 1.28
C ASP A 213 -18.13 -1.42 2.62
N CYS A 214 -17.65 -0.74 3.66
CA CYS A 214 -18.38 -0.59 4.93
C CYS A 214 -19.74 0.10 4.75
N TYR A 215 -19.83 1.18 3.99
CA TYR A 215 -21.12 1.86 3.75
C TYR A 215 -22.07 1.01 2.91
N CYS A 216 -21.56 0.23 1.94
CA CYS A 216 -22.37 -0.76 1.24
C CYS A 216 -22.96 -1.80 2.20
N LEU A 217 -22.18 -2.30 3.16
CA LEU A 217 -22.64 -3.23 4.20
C LEU A 217 -23.63 -2.60 5.19
N LEU A 218 -23.57 -1.28 5.37
CA LEU A 218 -24.51 -0.51 6.19
C LEU A 218 -25.73 0.01 5.40
N GLU A 219 -25.86 -0.37 4.13
CA GLU A 219 -26.92 0.04 3.20
C GLU A 219 -26.95 1.56 2.89
N ASP A 220 -25.89 2.30 3.21
CA ASP A 220 -25.71 3.71 2.82
C ASP A 220 -25.05 3.82 1.44
N LEU A 221 -25.82 3.52 0.40
CA LEU A 221 -25.36 3.52 -0.99
C LEU A 221 -24.85 4.89 -1.49
N PRO A 222 -25.49 6.04 -1.15
CA PRO A 222 -24.97 7.36 -1.52
C PRO A 222 -23.54 7.59 -1.01
N SER A 223 -23.29 7.33 0.28
CA SER A 223 -21.98 7.49 0.88
C SER A 223 -20.97 6.50 0.28
N ALA A 224 -21.37 5.24 0.07
CA ALA A 224 -20.51 4.25 -0.58
C ALA A 224 -20.03 4.71 -1.97
N LYS A 225 -20.94 5.20 -2.82
CA LYS A 225 -20.61 5.69 -4.16
C LYS A 225 -19.67 6.89 -4.13
N GLN A 226 -19.86 7.81 -3.17
CA GLN A 226 -18.97 8.93 -2.96
C GLN A 226 -17.55 8.46 -2.62
N GLN A 227 -17.42 7.48 -1.71
CA GLN A 227 -16.13 6.97 -1.28
C GLN A 227 -15.41 6.17 -2.38
N TYR A 228 -16.10 5.35 -3.17
CA TYR A 228 -15.48 4.69 -4.32
C TYR A 228 -14.91 5.70 -5.33
N ARG A 229 -15.65 6.78 -5.61
CA ARG A 229 -15.16 7.85 -6.50
C ARG A 229 -13.94 8.54 -5.92
N ALA A 230 -13.96 8.88 -4.63
CA ALA A 230 -12.84 9.51 -3.96
C ALA A 230 -11.58 8.63 -4.02
N GLY A 231 -11.70 7.33 -3.75
CA GLY A 231 -10.59 6.37 -3.83
C GLY A 231 -10.06 6.21 -5.26
N ASN A 232 -10.94 6.09 -6.25
CA ASN A 232 -10.53 5.95 -7.66
C ASN A 232 -9.78 7.18 -8.18
N LEU A 233 -10.20 8.39 -7.80
CA LEU A 233 -9.53 9.63 -8.22
C LEU A 233 -8.10 9.77 -7.71
N LEU A 234 -7.72 9.03 -6.67
CA LEU A 234 -6.35 9.01 -6.14
C LEU A 234 -5.42 8.06 -6.91
N LEU A 235 -5.97 7.14 -7.72
CA LEU A 235 -5.21 6.12 -8.43
C LEU A 235 -5.12 6.45 -9.92
N PHE A 236 -3.88 6.59 -10.40
CA PHE A 236 -3.59 6.73 -11.83
C PHE A 236 -3.88 5.44 -12.63
N ASP A 237 -3.83 4.30 -11.95
CA ASP A 237 -4.07 2.99 -12.54
C ASP A 237 -5.56 2.63 -12.51
N LEU A 238 -6.20 2.72 -13.68
CA LEU A 238 -7.61 2.37 -13.89
C LEU A 238 -7.91 0.89 -13.55
N SER A 239 -6.93 0.00 -13.63
CA SER A 239 -7.14 -1.42 -13.31
C SER A 239 -7.31 -1.68 -11.80
N LEU A 240 -7.00 -0.69 -10.96
CA LEU A 240 -7.21 -0.74 -9.50
C LEU A 240 -8.49 -0.02 -9.08
N TRP A 241 -9.23 0.58 -10.02
CA TRP A 241 -10.49 1.24 -9.68
C TRP A 241 -11.51 0.21 -9.20
N ARG A 242 -12.21 0.56 -8.13
CA ARG A 242 -13.33 -0.23 -7.62
C ARG A 242 -14.65 0.44 -8.01
N HIS A 243 -15.62 -0.37 -8.37
CA HIS A 243 -16.97 0.08 -8.68
C HIS A 243 -17.92 -0.47 -7.62
N SER A 244 -18.94 0.33 -7.27
CA SER A 244 -20.00 -0.15 -6.39
C SER A 244 -20.63 -1.38 -7.03
N ILE A 245 -20.62 -2.52 -6.34
CA ILE A 245 -21.41 -3.69 -6.71
C ILE A 245 -22.86 -3.38 -6.37
N VAL A 246 -23.47 -2.46 -7.11
CA VAL A 246 -24.92 -2.31 -7.17
C VAL A 246 -25.30 -2.88 -8.53
N ARG A 247 -25.21 -4.21 -8.65
CA ARG A 247 -26.04 -4.92 -9.61
C ARG A 247 -27.39 -5.08 -8.94
N SER A 248 -28.34 -4.30 -9.44
CA SER A 248 -29.79 -4.52 -9.37
C SER A 248 -30.18 -5.89 -8.79
N LEU A 249 -30.69 -5.88 -7.56
CA LEU A 249 -31.80 -6.75 -7.18
C LEU A 249 -33.09 -6.09 -7.66
#